data_AF-A0A814IJE3-F1
#
_entry.id   AF-A0A814IJE3-F1
#
_cell.length_a   1.000
_cell.length_b   1.000
_cell.length_c   1.000
_cell.angle_alpha   90.00
_cell.angle_beta   90.00
_cell.angle_gamma   90.00
#
_symmetry.space_group_name_H-M   'P 1'
#
loop_
_entity.id
_entity.type
_entity.pdbx_description
1 polymer ?
#
loop_
_entity_poly.entity_id
_entity_poly.type
_entity_poly.pdbx_seq_one_letter_code
_entity_poly.pdbx_strand_id
1 'polypeptide(L)'
;MNVILILFLVLVYIQQGPVDGIQCYQCSSEEDEFCPAFGKFDETKNALVDCFSLESYVPGHMCMKMSKESFDTFYAKGWKTVIRSCASRSTLGVAQGCRYFIDEVGLEVAVCYCENRDGCNGSSMKSHSILLLILALTSVLSLRCSKCE
;
A
#
# COMPACT_ATOMS: atom_id res chain seq x y z
N MET A 1 -15.93 -37.36 -8.45
CA MET A 1 -14.75 -36.49 -8.64
C MET A 1 -15.08 -35.16 -9.34
N ASN A 2 -16.03 -35.12 -10.31
CA ASN A 2 -16.39 -33.88 -11.02
C ASN A 2 -17.25 -32.87 -10.22
N VAL A 3 -18.18 -33.32 -9.36
CA VAL A 3 -19.10 -32.40 -8.66
C VAL A 3 -18.39 -31.48 -7.66
N ILE A 4 -17.38 -32.00 -6.94
CA ILE A 4 -16.58 -31.23 -5.98
C ILE A 4 -15.73 -30.18 -6.70
N LEU A 5 -15.14 -30.55 -7.85
CA LEU A 5 -14.37 -29.62 -8.67
C LEU A 5 -15.25 -28.47 -9.20
N ILE A 6 -16.46 -28.79 -9.65
CA ILE A 6 -17.43 -27.79 -10.14
C ILE A 6 -17.85 -26.84 -9.01
N LEU A 7 -18.16 -27.36 -7.81
CA LEU A 7 -18.45 -26.54 -6.63
C LEU A 7 -17.28 -25.61 -6.27
N PHE A 8 -16.05 -26.10 -6.35
CA PHE A 8 -14.86 -25.30 -6.07
C PHE A 8 -14.68 -24.17 -7.09
N LEU A 9 -14.89 -24.45 -8.38
CA LEU A 9 -14.82 -23.44 -9.45
C LEU A 9 -15.92 -22.38 -9.32
N VAL A 10 -17.14 -22.78 -8.95
CA VAL A 10 -18.26 -21.86 -8.72
C VAL A 10 -17.98 -20.95 -7.52
N LEU A 11 -17.41 -21.47 -6.43
CA LEU A 11 -17.02 -20.67 -5.28
C LEU A 11 -15.92 -19.65 -5.63
N VAL A 12 -14.93 -20.04 -6.43
CA VAL A 12 -13.88 -19.12 -6.91
C VAL A 12 -14.46 -18.02 -7.81
N TYR A 13 -15.42 -18.36 -8.67
CA TYR A 13 -16.08 -17.40 -9.55
C TYR A 13 -16.90 -16.37 -8.77
N ILE A 14 -17.63 -16.80 -7.73
CA ILE A 14 -18.44 -15.90 -6.88
C ILE A 14 -17.56 -14.98 -6.01
N GLN A 15 -16.29 -15.33 -5.79
CA GLN A 15 -15.32 -14.47 -5.09
C GLN A 15 -14.70 -13.37 -5.96
N GLN A 16 -14.99 -13.33 -7.27
CA GLN A 16 -14.60 -12.19 -8.10
C GLN A 16 -15.53 -11.02 -7.79
N GLY A 17 -15.12 -10.17 -6.85
CA GLY A 17 -15.79 -8.91 -6.54
C GLY A 17 -15.79 -7.95 -7.75
N PRO A 18 -16.59 -6.87 -7.71
CA PRO A 18 -16.55 -5.83 -8.74
C PRO A 18 -15.11 -5.32 -8.92
N VAL A 19 -14.71 -5.14 -10.19
CA VAL A 19 -13.42 -4.52 -10.53
C VAL A 19 -13.61 -3.01 -10.40
N ASP A 20 -13.55 -2.51 -9.17
CA ASP A 20 -13.43 -1.07 -8.93
C ASP A 20 -11.99 -0.62 -9.21
N GLY A 21 -11.84 0.64 -9.60
CA GLY A 21 -10.54 1.29 -9.70
C GLY A 21 -9.82 1.28 -8.36
N ILE A 22 -8.49 1.22 -8.37
CA ILE A 22 -7.70 1.30 -7.12
C ILE A 22 -8.02 2.59 -6.39
N GLN A 23 -8.20 2.50 -5.08
CA GLN A 23 -8.44 3.66 -4.23
C GLN A 23 -7.22 3.95 -3.35
N CYS A 24 -6.82 5.21 -3.25
CA CYS A 24 -5.62 5.62 -2.51
C CYS A 24 -5.91 6.79 -1.58
N TYR A 25 -5.12 6.92 -0.52
CA TYR A 25 -5.13 8.13 0.29
C TYR A 25 -4.52 9.29 -0.50
N GLN A 26 -5.16 10.46 -0.48
CA GLN A 26 -4.69 11.67 -1.14
C GLN A 26 -4.57 12.81 -0.12
N CYS A 27 -3.34 13.18 0.23
CA CYS A 27 -3.09 14.23 1.23
C CYS A 27 -1.65 14.76 1.17
N SER A 28 -1.44 15.98 1.69
CA SER A 28 -0.14 16.62 1.88
C SER A 28 0.04 17.05 3.33
N SER A 29 1.18 16.73 3.94
CA SER A 29 1.48 17.13 5.33
C SER A 29 1.67 18.63 5.52
N GLU A 30 1.83 19.38 4.43
CA GLU A 30 1.96 20.84 4.48
C GLU A 30 0.60 21.54 4.59
N GLU A 31 -0.46 20.90 4.10
CA GLU A 31 -1.79 21.48 3.99
C GLU A 31 -2.81 20.82 4.93
N ASP A 32 -2.57 19.56 5.33
CA ASP A 32 -3.52 18.73 6.06
C ASP A 32 -2.92 18.18 7.37
N GLU A 33 -3.52 18.56 8.50
CA GLU A 33 -3.16 18.10 9.84
C GLU A 33 -3.35 16.59 10.02
N PHE A 34 -4.28 15.97 9.28
CA PHE A 34 -4.53 14.53 9.32
C PHE A 34 -3.59 13.71 8.42
N CYS A 35 -2.65 14.39 7.74
CA CYS A 35 -1.62 13.78 6.90
C CYS A 35 -0.22 13.92 7.55
N PRO A 36 0.06 13.30 8.70
CA PRO A 36 1.27 13.57 9.45
C PRO A 36 2.55 13.23 8.66
N ALA A 37 3.50 14.17 8.66
CA ALA A 37 4.87 13.95 8.18
C ALA A 37 5.65 13.01 9.10
N PHE A 38 5.43 13.15 10.41
CA PHE A 38 6.07 12.36 11.47
C PHE A 38 5.02 11.53 12.21
N GLY A 39 5.37 10.28 12.55
CA GLY A 39 4.49 9.39 13.31
C GLY A 39 3.60 8.50 12.45
N LYS A 40 2.50 8.01 13.04
CA LYS A 40 1.59 7.06 12.38
C LYS A 40 0.52 7.79 11.59
N PHE A 41 0.26 7.30 10.38
CA PHE A 41 -0.86 7.74 9.57
C PHE A 41 -2.15 7.08 10.06
N ASP A 42 -3.17 7.90 10.31
CA ASP A 42 -4.47 7.42 10.77
C ASP A 42 -5.41 7.22 9.58
N GLU A 43 -5.54 5.96 9.19
CA GLU A 43 -6.41 5.51 8.09
C GLU A 43 -7.90 5.80 8.36
N THR A 44 -8.31 5.99 9.63
CA THR A 44 -9.71 6.29 9.97
C THR A 44 -10.11 7.75 9.77
N LYS A 45 -9.13 8.64 9.67
CA LYS A 45 -9.33 10.09 9.50
C LYS A 45 -9.16 10.56 8.06
N ASN A 46 -8.72 9.69 7.17
CA ASN A 46 -8.47 9.99 5.77
C ASN A 46 -9.32 9.07 4.91
N ALA A 47 -10.16 9.63 4.04
CA ALA A 47 -10.97 8.82 3.13
C ALA A 47 -10.12 8.29 1.96
N LEU A 48 -10.49 7.11 1.47
CA LEU A 48 -9.96 6.58 0.22
C LEU A 48 -10.62 7.30 -0.95
N VAL A 49 -9.81 7.68 -1.94
CA VAL A 49 -10.28 8.32 -3.17
C VAL A 49 -10.02 7.38 -4.33
N ASP A 50 -11.03 7.15 -5.15
CA ASP A 50 -10.90 6.39 -6.40
C ASP A 50 -9.96 7.11 -7.38
N CYS A 51 -8.91 6.41 -7.81
CA CYS A 51 -7.92 6.97 -8.72
C CYS A 51 -8.41 7.14 -10.16
N PHE A 52 -9.61 6.70 -10.51
CA PHE A 52 -10.26 7.00 -11.80
C PHE A 52 -11.31 8.11 -11.70
N SER A 53 -11.61 8.57 -10.48
CA SER A 53 -12.58 9.64 -10.28
C SER A 53 -11.96 11.02 -10.53
N LEU A 54 -12.82 12.01 -10.75
CA LEU A 54 -12.45 13.42 -10.88
C LEU A 54 -11.96 14.04 -9.55
N GLU A 55 -12.12 13.33 -8.43
CA GLU A 55 -11.62 13.75 -7.13
C GLU A 55 -10.12 13.47 -6.98
N SER A 56 -9.55 12.66 -7.87
CA SER A 56 -8.12 12.36 -7.87
C SER A 56 -7.29 13.51 -8.44
N TYR A 57 -6.19 13.83 -7.75
CA TYR A 57 -5.25 14.85 -8.22
C TYR A 57 -4.60 14.43 -9.55
N VAL A 58 -4.28 13.14 -9.68
CA VAL A 58 -3.76 12.52 -10.89
C VAL A 58 -4.45 11.17 -11.07
N PRO A 59 -5.03 10.88 -12.24
CA PRO A 59 -5.63 9.59 -12.49
C PRO A 59 -4.56 8.49 -12.55
N GLY A 60 -4.84 7.27 -12.08
CA GLY A 60 -3.80 6.25 -12.00
C GLY A 60 -4.21 4.86 -11.56
N HIS A 61 -3.31 3.91 -11.77
CA HIS A 61 -3.49 2.49 -11.40
C HIS A 61 -2.65 2.06 -10.19
N MET A 62 -1.92 2.99 -9.55
CA MET A 62 -1.08 2.71 -8.40
C MET A 62 -1.18 3.81 -7.35
N CYS A 63 -1.03 3.46 -6.07
CA CYS A 63 -0.87 4.42 -5.01
C CYS A 63 0.60 4.82 -4.86
N MET A 64 0.82 6.09 -4.50
CA MET A 64 2.13 6.66 -4.27
C MET A 64 2.21 7.29 -2.88
N LYS A 65 3.39 7.15 -2.27
CA LYS A 65 3.80 7.90 -1.09
C LYS A 65 5.19 8.48 -1.35
N MET A 66 5.30 9.80 -1.26
CA MET A 66 6.56 10.52 -1.34
C MET A 66 6.87 11.12 0.03
N SER A 67 8.11 10.94 0.50
CA SER A 67 8.63 11.68 1.65
C SER A 67 9.88 12.43 1.23
N LYS A 68 9.97 13.71 1.58
CA LYS A 68 11.19 14.50 1.44
C LYS A 68 11.63 14.97 2.81
N GLU A 69 12.92 14.88 3.07
CA GLU A 69 13.51 15.20 4.36
C GLU A 69 14.78 16.03 4.17
N SER A 70 14.89 17.09 4.97
CA SER A 70 16.12 17.87 5.08
C SER A 70 17.02 17.27 6.16
N PHE A 71 18.31 17.31 5.94
CA PHE A 71 19.29 16.98 6.96
C PHE A 71 19.22 17.92 8.16
N ASP A 72 19.51 17.39 9.35
CA ASP A 72 19.79 18.20 10.54
C ASP A 72 21.03 19.06 10.30
N THR A 73 20.97 20.32 10.70
CA THR A 73 22.13 21.22 10.71
C THR A 73 22.63 21.42 12.13
N PHE A 74 23.81 22.01 12.29
CA PHE A 74 24.32 22.38 13.61
C PHE A 74 23.39 23.37 14.35
N TYR A 75 22.63 24.19 13.62
CA TYR A 75 21.82 25.27 14.19
C TYR A 75 20.32 24.96 14.28
N ALA A 76 19.83 23.99 13.51
CA ALA A 76 18.41 23.71 13.40
C ALA A 76 18.13 22.23 13.08
N LYS A 77 17.01 21.74 13.59
CA LYS A 77 16.47 20.43 13.23
C LYS A 77 15.96 20.45 11.79
N GLY A 78 16.15 19.33 11.10
CA GLY A 78 15.60 19.07 9.79
C GLY A 78 14.08 19.07 9.82
N TRP A 79 13.51 19.18 8.63
CA TRP A 79 12.08 19.13 8.41
C TRP A 79 11.77 17.98 7.46
N LYS A 80 10.52 17.50 7.52
CA LYS A 80 10.03 16.40 6.70
C LYS A 80 8.67 16.77 6.15
N THR A 81 8.44 16.45 4.89
CA THR A 81 7.13 16.54 4.24
C THR A 81 6.76 15.18 3.65
N VAL A 82 5.47 14.88 3.64
CA VAL A 82 4.92 13.64 3.12
C VAL A 82 3.71 13.95 2.24
N ILE A 83 3.72 13.41 1.03
CA ILE A 83 2.62 13.48 0.08
C ILE A 83 2.16 12.06 -0.21
N ARG A 84 0.84 11.86 -0.22
CA ARG A 84 0.17 10.64 -0.64
C ARG A 84 -0.73 10.99 -1.80
N SER A 85 -0.69 10.23 -2.88
CA SER A 85 -1.58 10.43 -4.02
C SER A 85 -1.73 9.17 -4.84
N CYS A 86 -2.67 9.20 -5.79
CA CYS A 86 -2.66 8.28 -6.92
C CYS A 86 -1.46 8.58 -7.85
N ALA A 87 -1.08 7.61 -8.68
CA ALA A 87 -0.09 7.78 -9.73
C ALA A 87 -0.42 6.92 -10.96
N SER A 88 -0.18 7.47 -12.15
CA SER A 88 -0.33 6.75 -13.42
C SER A 88 0.95 6.01 -13.81
N ARG A 89 2.09 6.64 -13.58
CA ARG A 89 3.42 6.14 -13.98
C ARG A 89 4.42 6.42 -12.87
N SER A 90 5.38 5.52 -12.73
CA SER A 90 6.50 5.78 -11.84
C SER A 90 7.46 6.78 -12.49
N THR A 91 7.80 7.83 -11.73
CA THR A 91 8.77 8.86 -12.15
C THR A 91 10.17 8.31 -12.41
N LEU A 92 10.47 7.12 -11.89
CA LEU A 92 11.81 6.56 -11.83
C LEU A 92 11.89 5.10 -12.31
N GLY A 93 10.88 4.62 -13.02
CA GLY A 93 10.86 3.26 -13.60
C GLY A 93 10.64 2.11 -12.60
N VAL A 94 10.31 2.42 -11.34
CA VAL A 94 9.98 1.44 -10.31
C VAL A 94 8.47 1.37 -10.16
N ALA A 95 7.83 0.33 -10.70
CA ALA A 95 6.38 0.15 -10.60
C ALA A 95 5.92 -0.28 -9.19
N GLN A 96 6.82 -0.88 -8.40
CA GLN A 96 6.51 -1.38 -7.06
C GLN A 96 7.71 -1.24 -6.12
N GLY A 97 7.46 -0.81 -4.88
CA GLY A 97 8.50 -0.61 -3.86
C GLY A 97 8.98 0.84 -3.79
N CYS A 98 10.02 1.07 -2.99
CA CYS A 98 10.54 2.41 -2.70
C CYS A 98 11.85 2.66 -3.44
N ARG A 99 11.97 3.85 -4.04
CA ARG A 99 13.23 4.37 -4.55
C ARG A 99 13.67 5.56 -3.72
N TYR A 100 14.94 5.54 -3.34
CA TYR A 100 15.60 6.57 -2.54
C TYR A 100 16.61 7.30 -3.39
N PHE A 101 16.65 8.62 -3.28
CA PHE A 101 17.63 9.47 -3.96
C PHE A 101 17.76 10.81 -3.24
N ILE A 102 18.82 11.54 -3.56
CA ILE A 102 18.98 12.94 -3.15
C ILE A 102 18.56 13.81 -4.33
N ASP A 103 17.68 14.78 -4.11
CA ASP A 103 17.24 15.69 -5.17
C ASP A 103 18.25 16.81 -5.44
N GLU A 104 17.96 17.66 -6.43
CA GLU A 104 18.87 18.74 -6.87
C GLU A 104 19.15 19.78 -5.78
N VAL A 105 18.27 19.87 -4.77
CA VAL A 105 18.40 20.79 -3.63
C VAL A 105 19.03 20.12 -2.41
N GLY A 106 19.42 18.86 -2.52
CA GLY A 106 20.11 18.11 -1.47
C GLY A 106 19.18 17.50 -0.42
N LEU A 107 17.90 17.30 -0.71
CA LEU A 107 16.95 16.64 0.19
C LEU A 107 16.96 15.13 0.01
N GLU A 108 16.82 14.37 1.10
CA GLU A 108 16.61 12.94 1.04
C GLU A 108 15.16 12.65 0.63
N VAL A 109 14.98 12.05 -0.55
CA VAL A 109 13.67 11.76 -1.12
C VAL A 109 13.47 10.25 -1.21
N ALA A 110 12.33 9.78 -0.71
CA ALA A 110 11.84 8.43 -0.91
C ALA A 110 10.50 8.47 -1.64
N VAL A 111 10.39 7.76 -2.76
CA VAL A 111 9.14 7.61 -3.52
C VAL A 111 8.79 6.13 -3.57
N CYS A 112 7.65 5.78 -2.98
CA CYS A 112 7.17 4.42 -2.91
C CYS A 112 5.89 4.25 -3.72
N TYR A 113 5.83 3.20 -4.53
CA TYR A 113 4.66 2.82 -5.31
C TYR A 113 4.12 1.46 -4.85
N CYS A 114 2.80 1.31 -4.85
CA CYS A 114 2.13 0.05 -4.56
C CYS A 114 0.78 -0.02 -5.30
N GLU A 115 0.41 -1.23 -5.72
CA GLU A 115 -0.84 -1.52 -6.46
C GLU A 115 -1.52 -2.81 -5.95
N ASN A 116 -1.10 -3.31 -4.79
CA ASN A 116 -1.50 -4.62 -4.30
C ASN A 116 -2.82 -4.63 -3.51
N ARG A 117 -3.30 -3.47 -3.05
CA ARG A 117 -4.57 -3.26 -2.35
C ARG A 117 -4.91 -1.78 -2.28
N ASP A 118 -6.18 -1.47 -2.05
CA ASP A 118 -6.61 -0.11 -1.75
C ASP A 118 -5.94 0.41 -0.48
N GLY A 119 -5.61 1.71 -0.50
CA GLY A 119 -4.97 2.40 0.61
C GLY A 119 -3.58 1.87 0.97
N CYS A 120 -2.89 1.15 0.07
CA CYS A 120 -1.58 0.58 0.37
C CYS A 120 -0.54 1.65 0.78
N ASN A 121 -0.69 2.90 0.31
CA ASN A 121 0.13 4.06 0.66
C ASN A 121 -0.15 4.65 2.07
N GLY A 122 -1.13 4.09 2.81
CA GLY A 122 -1.36 4.41 4.22
C GLY A 122 -0.43 3.64 5.16
N SER A 123 0.00 2.43 4.76
CA SER A 123 0.77 1.54 5.63
C SER A 123 2.26 1.89 5.69
N SER A 124 2.85 1.77 6.88
CA SER A 124 4.29 1.54 7.04
C SER A 124 4.60 0.08 6.68
N MET A 125 5.78 -0.20 6.11
CA MET A 125 6.17 -1.56 5.71
C MET A 125 5.91 -2.56 6.87
N LYS A 126 4.89 -3.41 6.72
CA LYS A 126 4.60 -4.45 7.71
C LYS A 126 5.46 -5.69 7.41
N SER A 127 6.30 -6.06 8.37
CA SER A 127 6.91 -7.39 8.41
C SER A 127 5.79 -8.43 8.47
N HIS A 128 5.73 -9.32 7.47
CA HIS A 128 4.77 -10.42 7.48
C HIS A 128 5.19 -11.40 8.57
N SER A 129 4.28 -11.70 9.51
CA SER A 129 4.57 -12.63 10.60
C SER A 129 4.65 -14.05 10.05
N ILE A 130 5.87 -14.60 9.99
CA ILE A 130 6.19 -15.98 9.61
C ILE A 130 5.32 -17.00 10.38
N LEU A 131 4.84 -16.62 11.57
CA LEU A 131 3.93 -17.42 12.40
C LEU A 131 2.61 -17.78 11.71
N LEU A 132 2.03 -16.88 10.91
CA LEU A 132 0.78 -17.14 10.18
C LEU A 132 0.98 -18.16 9.05
N LEU A 133 2.16 -18.14 8.43
CA LEU A 133 2.54 -19.12 7.40
C LEU A 133 2.67 -20.51 8.02
N ILE A 134 3.30 -20.60 9.20
CA ILE A 134 3.49 -21.87 9.93
C ILE A 134 2.14 -22.46 10.36
N LEU A 135 1.22 -21.63 10.88
CA LEU A 135 -0.13 -22.06 11.29
C LEU A 135 -0.97 -22.57 10.10
N ALA A 136 -0.84 -21.93 8.93
CA ALA A 136 -1.50 -22.40 7.72
C ALA A 136 -0.97 -23.77 7.28
N LEU A 137 0.36 -23.95 7.30
CA LEU A 137 1.00 -25.23 6.95
C LEU A 137 0.60 -26.37 7.90
N THR A 138 0.53 -26.14 9.21
CA THR A 138 0.18 -27.19 10.18
C THR A 138 -1.29 -27.60 10.09
N SER A 139 -2.20 -26.68 9.78
CA SER A 139 -3.63 -27.00 9.58
C SER A 139 -3.88 -27.91 8.36
N VAL A 140 -3.08 -27.78 7.30
CA VAL A 140 -3.17 -28.63 6.11
C VAL A 140 -2.62 -30.03 6.39
N LEU A 141 -1.60 -30.17 7.23
CA LEU A 141 -1.07 -31.47 7.64
C LEU A 141 -2.05 -32.22 8.57
N SER A 142 -2.70 -31.52 9.51
CA SER A 142 -3.67 -32.15 10.42
C SER A 142 -4.94 -32.62 9.70
N LEU A 143 -5.38 -31.93 8.65
CA LEU A 143 -6.49 -32.36 7.78
C LEU A 143 -6.15 -33.57 6.90
N ARG A 144 -4.87 -33.83 6.60
CA ARG A 144 -4.43 -35.05 5.91
C ARG A 144 -4.37 -36.25 6.84
N CYS A 145 -4.20 -36.04 8.15
CA CYS A 145 -4.13 -37.10 9.15
C CYS A 145 -5.53 -37.62 9.52
N SER A 146 -6.55 -36.77 9.55
CA SER A 146 -7.94 -37.14 9.89
C SER A 146 -8.71 -37.91 8.81
N LYS A 147 -8.06 -38.26 7.69
CA LYS A 147 -8.62 -39.12 6.61
C LYS A 147 -7.91 -40.48 6.48
N CYS A 148 -7.13 -40.88 7.47
CA CYS A 148 -6.54 -42.22 7.55
C CYS A 148 -7.22 -43.04 8.66
N GLU A 149 -8.52 -43.29 8.54
CA GLU A 149 -9.19 -44.44 9.17
C GLU A 149 -10.37 -44.89 8.31
#